data_AF-A0A7D7LKX7-F1
#
_entry.id   AF-A0A7D7LKX7-F1
#
_cell.length_a   1.000
_cell.length_b   1.000
_cell.length_c   1.000
_cell.angle_alpha   90.00
_cell.angle_beta   90.00
_cell.angle_gamma   90.00
#
_symmetry.space_group_name_H-M   'P 1'
#
loop_
_entity.id
_entity.type
_entity.pdbx_description
1 polymer ?
#
loop_
_entity_poly.entity_id
_entity_poly.type
_entity_poly.pdbx_seq_one_letter_code
_entity_poly.pdbx_strand_id
1 'polypeptide(L)'
;GYKKELVQALCSEISGVSFVEQKEQLGTAHALLCAEPELKNFQGSVIVACGDVPMITSKTFADIVKEHRENEFSATILSAVVEKPTGYGRIIRNASGDVTAIVEEKDS
;
A
#
# COMPACT_ATOMS: atom_id res chain seq x y z
N GLY A 1 -9.94 -13.13 -7.46
CA GLY A 1 -10.68 -11.87 -7.32
C GLY A 1 -11.34 -11.45 -8.63
N TYR A 2 -11.85 -10.22 -8.69
CA TYR A 2 -12.59 -9.69 -9.85
C TYR A 2 -11.71 -9.56 -11.10
N LYS A 3 -12.13 -10.18 -12.22
CA LYS A 3 -11.44 -10.14 -13.54
C LYS A 3 -9.95 -10.48 -13.49
N LYS A 4 -9.55 -11.41 -12.61
CA LYS A 4 -8.12 -11.75 -12.41
C LYS A 4 -7.42 -12.21 -13.69
N GLU A 5 -8.13 -12.93 -14.56
CA GLU A 5 -7.59 -13.48 -15.80
C GLU A 5 -7.15 -12.34 -16.75
N LEU A 6 -7.89 -11.23 -16.78
CA LEU A 6 -7.55 -10.07 -17.59
C LEU A 6 -6.29 -9.37 -17.06
N VAL A 7 -6.19 -9.19 -15.74
CA VAL A 7 -5.02 -8.55 -15.11
C VAL A 7 -3.76 -9.39 -15.32
N GLN A 8 -3.87 -10.72 -15.15
CA GLN A 8 -2.77 -11.65 -15.39
C GLN A 8 -2.31 -11.62 -16.85
N ALA A 9 -3.24 -11.59 -17.80
CA ALA A 9 -2.92 -11.49 -19.23
C ALA A 9 -2.23 -10.17 -19.58
N LEU A 10 -2.67 -9.03 -19.03
CA LEU A 10 -2.05 -7.72 -19.27
C LEU A 10 -0.62 -7.63 -18.74
N CYS A 11 -0.30 -8.41 -17.72
CA CYS A 11 0.99 -8.42 -17.06
C CYS A 11 1.89 -9.61 -17.48
N SER A 12 1.48 -10.43 -18.46
CA SER A 12 2.19 -11.67 -18.83
C SER A 12 3.63 -11.43 -19.28
N GLU A 13 3.88 -10.29 -19.94
CA GLU A 13 5.20 -9.92 -20.45
C GLU A 13 6.07 -9.17 -19.43
N ILE A 14 5.55 -8.89 -18.22
CA ILE A 14 6.28 -8.18 -17.18
C ILE A 14 7.07 -9.18 -16.34
N SER A 15 8.39 -9.16 -16.48
CA SER A 15 9.28 -10.02 -15.70
C SER A 15 9.23 -9.70 -14.20
N GLY A 16 9.27 -10.73 -13.36
CA GLY A 16 9.35 -10.56 -11.90
C GLY A 16 8.02 -10.25 -11.21
N VAL A 17 6.89 -10.43 -11.90
CA VAL A 17 5.55 -10.29 -11.32
C VAL A 17 5.03 -11.67 -10.92
N SER A 18 4.61 -11.80 -9.65
CA SER A 18 3.90 -12.95 -9.12
C SER A 18 2.47 -12.55 -8.75
N PHE A 19 1.53 -13.48 -8.87
CA PHE A 19 0.12 -13.23 -8.56
C PHE A 19 -0.34 -14.06 -7.37
N VAL A 20 -1.09 -13.40 -6.49
CA VAL A 20 -1.78 -14.07 -5.38
C VAL A 20 -3.25 -13.71 -5.44
N GLU A 21 -4.12 -14.70 -5.31
CA GLU A 21 -5.55 -14.50 -5.40
C GLU A 21 -6.18 -14.19 -4.04
N GLN A 22 -6.73 -12.99 -3.89
CA GLN A 22 -7.78 -12.72 -2.92
C GLN A 22 -9.12 -13.26 -3.45
N LYS A 23 -9.56 -14.42 -2.94
CA LYS A 23 -10.83 -15.04 -3.36
C LYS A 23 -12.05 -14.24 -2.91
N GLU A 24 -12.09 -13.89 -1.63
CA GLU A 24 -13.13 -13.06 -1.01
C GLU A 24 -12.60 -11.65 -0.72
N GLN A 25 -13.29 -10.61 -1.20
CA GLN A 25 -12.84 -9.22 -1.09
C GLN A 25 -13.19 -8.62 0.28
N LEU A 26 -12.54 -9.12 1.32
CA LEU A 26 -12.74 -8.71 2.72
C LEU A 26 -11.93 -7.45 3.13
N GLY A 27 -11.49 -6.65 2.15
CA GLY A 27 -10.73 -5.41 2.37
C GLY A 27 -9.23 -5.51 2.10
N THR A 28 -8.53 -4.39 2.28
CA THR A 28 -7.11 -4.18 1.93
C THR A 28 -6.16 -4.99 2.82
N ALA A 29 -6.43 -5.05 4.12
CA ALA A 29 -5.66 -5.87 5.06
C ALA A 29 -5.72 -7.37 4.67
N HIS A 30 -6.91 -7.87 4.33
CA HIS A 30 -7.06 -9.25 3.86
C HIS A 30 -6.32 -9.52 2.54
N ALA A 31 -6.23 -8.53 1.65
CA ALA A 31 -5.47 -8.65 0.41
C ALA A 31 -3.96 -8.83 0.70
N LEU A 32 -3.41 -8.07 1.66
CA LEU A 32 -2.02 -8.24 2.08
C LEU A 32 -1.78 -9.59 2.79
N LEU A 33 -2.72 -10.03 3.64
CA LEU A 33 -2.66 -11.35 4.27
C LEU A 33 -2.67 -12.50 3.25
N CYS A 34 -3.45 -12.36 2.16
CA CYS A 34 -3.42 -13.35 1.09
C CYS A 34 -2.02 -13.52 0.51
N ALA A 35 -1.22 -12.45 0.42
CA ALA A 35 0.16 -12.45 -0.11
C ALA A 35 1.23 -12.90 0.90
N GLU A 36 0.91 -12.98 2.20
CA GLU A 36 1.85 -13.39 3.26
C GLU A 36 2.62 -14.70 2.95
N PRO A 37 1.99 -15.78 2.42
CA PRO A 37 2.70 -17.03 2.15
C PRO A 37 3.88 -16.88 1.19
N GLU A 38 3.78 -15.98 0.20
CA GLU A 38 4.84 -15.70 -0.77
C GLU A 38 5.98 -14.87 -0.16
N LEU A 39 5.71 -14.15 0.93
CA LEU A 39 6.66 -13.28 1.61
C LEU A 39 7.36 -13.93 2.81
N LYS A 40 7.00 -15.17 3.18
CA LYS A 40 7.49 -15.83 4.42
C LYS A 40 9.01 -15.86 4.58
N ASN A 41 9.75 -15.94 3.47
CA ASN A 41 11.22 -15.99 3.48
C ASN A 41 11.87 -14.65 3.08
N PHE A 42 11.07 -13.62 2.80
CA PHE A 42 11.57 -12.30 2.42
C PHE A 42 12.11 -11.59 3.66
N GLN A 43 13.31 -11.01 3.53
CA GLN A 43 13.92 -10.18 4.57
C GLN A 43 14.10 -8.76 4.03
N GLY A 44 13.54 -7.78 4.74
CA GLY A 44 13.64 -6.37 4.39
C GLY A 44 12.29 -5.65 4.44
N SER A 45 12.29 -4.38 4.03
CA SER A 45 11.09 -3.55 3.97
C SER A 45 10.18 -3.98 2.82
N VAL A 46 8.88 -4.06 3.09
CA VAL A 46 7.84 -4.30 2.08
C VAL A 46 7.15 -2.99 1.74
N ILE A 47 7.02 -2.68 0.45
CA ILE A 47 6.16 -1.59 -0.02
C ILE A 47 4.80 -2.17 -0.35
N VAL A 48 3.76 -1.56 0.22
CA VAL A 48 2.36 -1.85 -0.14
C VAL A 48 1.81 -0.65 -0.90
N ALA A 49 1.31 -0.89 -2.11
CA ALA A 49 0.75 0.15 -2.97
C ALA A 49 -0.55 -0.33 -3.63
N CYS A 50 -1.46 0.61 -3.87
CA CYS A 50 -2.71 0.35 -4.59
C CYS A 50 -2.48 0.47 -6.11
N GLY A 51 -3.08 -0.42 -6.89
CA GLY A 51 -2.94 -0.45 -8.35
C GLY A 51 -3.69 0.66 -9.10
N ASP A 52 -4.48 1.48 -8.40
CA ASP A 52 -5.33 2.54 -8.94
C ASP A 52 -4.78 3.96 -8.72
N VAL A 53 -3.52 4.10 -8.26
CA VAL A 53 -2.84 5.38 -8.05
C VAL A 53 -1.73 5.58 -9.10
N PRO A 54 -2.07 5.89 -10.37
CA PRO A 54 -1.13 5.83 -11.49
C PRO A 54 -0.07 6.94 -11.49
N MET A 55 -0.23 7.97 -10.67
CA MET A 55 0.67 9.13 -10.63
C MET A 55 1.86 8.94 -9.68
N ILE A 56 1.94 7.84 -8.94
CA ILE A 56 3.11 7.56 -8.09
C ILE A 56 4.30 7.23 -8.99
N THR A 57 5.43 7.89 -8.73
CA THR A 57 6.64 7.75 -9.53
C THR A 57 7.65 6.83 -8.86
N SER A 58 8.61 6.33 -9.63
CA SER A 58 9.77 5.58 -9.10
C SER A 58 10.55 6.41 -8.08
N LYS A 59 10.66 7.73 -8.30
CA LYS A 59 11.29 8.66 -7.35
C LYS A 59 10.54 8.68 -6.02
N THR A 60 9.21 8.73 -6.04
CA THR A 60 8.39 8.70 -4.83
C THR A 60 8.63 7.43 -4.01
N PHE A 61 8.72 6.27 -4.67
CA PHE A 61 9.05 5.01 -4.00
C PHE A 61 10.47 4.98 -3.44
N ALA A 62 11.45 5.52 -4.18
CA ALA A 62 12.82 5.60 -3.69
C ALA A 62 12.94 6.50 -2.44
N ASP A 63 12.27 7.65 -2.46
CA ASP A 63 12.31 8.62 -1.36
C ASP A 63 11.67 8.03 -0.08
N ILE A 64 10.51 7.36 -0.17
CA ILE A 64 9.87 6.75 1.01
C ILE A 64 10.66 5.57 1.58
N VAL A 65 11.30 4.75 0.73
CA VAL A 65 12.16 3.65 1.21
C VAL A 65 13.39 4.21 1.91
N LYS A 66 13.97 5.28 1.38
CA LYS A 66 15.10 5.97 2.01
C LYS A 66 14.71 6.48 3.40
N GLU A 67 13.63 7.26 3.48
CA GLU A 67 13.11 7.80 4.74
C GLU A 67 12.83 6.70 5.78
N HIS A 68 12.18 5.62 5.34
CA HIS A 68 11.86 4.47 6.18
C HIS A 68 13.10 3.81 6.79
N ARG A 69 14.13 3.58 5.97
CA ARG A 69 15.34 2.88 6.39
C ARG A 69 16.29 3.75 7.20
N GLU A 70 16.45 5.02 6.83
CA GLU A 70 17.35 5.96 7.53
C GLU A 70 16.89 6.26 8.97
N ASN A 71 15.58 6.25 9.21
CA ASN A 71 15.00 6.51 10.52
C ASN A 71 14.56 5.24 11.26
N GLU A 72 14.81 4.06 10.70
CA GLU A 72 14.46 2.76 11.29
C GLU A 72 12.97 2.66 11.70
N PHE A 73 12.07 3.26 10.92
CA PHE A 73 10.64 3.26 11.22
C PHE A 73 10.06 1.85 11.08
N SER A 74 9.17 1.45 12.00
CA SER A 74 8.43 0.18 11.85
C SER A 74 7.43 0.22 10.70
N ALA A 75 6.88 1.40 10.39
CA ALA A 75 6.00 1.64 9.26
C ALA A 75 6.13 3.10 8.79
N THR A 76 5.98 3.33 7.49
CA THR A 76 6.01 4.67 6.90
C THR A 76 4.82 4.82 5.95
N ILE A 77 4.06 5.89 6.12
CA ILE A 77 2.84 6.15 5.35
C ILE A 77 3.10 7.32 4.41
N LEU A 78 2.86 7.14 3.12
CA LEU A 78 2.80 8.24 2.17
C LEU A 78 1.47 8.98 2.36
N SER A 79 1.51 10.23 2.84
CA SER A 79 0.33 11.07 3.02
C SER A 79 0.42 12.34 2.19
N ALA A 80 -0.72 12.95 1.86
CA ALA A 80 -0.81 14.23 1.18
C ALA A 80 -1.81 15.15 1.89
N VAL A 81 -1.64 16.46 1.72
CA VAL A 81 -2.64 17.45 2.09
C VAL A 81 -3.44 17.80 0.84
N VAL A 82 -4.74 17.58 0.89
CA VAL A 82 -5.66 17.81 -0.24
C VAL A 82 -6.81 18.70 0.21
N GLU A 83 -7.24 19.61 -0.66
CA GLU A 83 -8.32 20.56 -0.33
C GLU A 83 -9.68 19.89 -0.15
N LYS A 84 -9.94 18.84 -0.94
CA LYS A 84 -11.20 18.07 -0.91
C LYS A 84 -10.88 16.60 -0.61
N PRO A 85 -10.77 16.22 0.67
CA PRO A 85 -10.31 14.89 1.06
C PRO A 85 -11.40 13.80 1.00
N THR A 86 -12.59 14.10 0.48
CA THR A 86 -13.70 13.13 0.38
C THR A 86 -13.26 11.80 -0.23
N GLY A 87 -13.46 10.71 0.51
CA GLY A 87 -13.12 9.35 0.09
C GLY A 87 -11.73 8.87 0.49
N TYR A 88 -10.90 9.73 1.10
CA TYR A 88 -9.59 9.33 1.66
C TYR A 88 -9.69 8.98 3.15
N GLY A 89 -8.80 8.12 3.64
CA GLY A 89 -8.54 8.03 5.08
C GLY A 89 -7.91 9.32 5.62
N ARG A 90 -8.24 9.73 6.84
CA ARG A 90 -7.67 10.90 7.52
C ARG A 90 -6.54 10.45 8.44
N ILE A 91 -5.35 11.03 8.24
CA ILE A 91 -4.21 10.82 9.13
C ILE A 91 -4.42 11.66 10.39
N ILE A 92 -4.51 10.99 11.54
CA ILE A 92 -4.57 11.65 12.85
C ILE A 92 -3.15 11.72 13.41
N ARG A 93 -2.76 12.91 13.87
CA ARG A 93 -1.46 13.15 14.49
C ARG A 93 -1.62 13.67 15.90
N ASN A 94 -0.70 13.30 16.79
CA ASN A 94 -0.62 13.88 18.13
C ASN A 94 0.05 15.27 18.10
N ALA A 95 0.16 15.93 19.26
CA ALA A 95 0.79 17.24 19.38
C ALA A 95 2.29 17.26 19.02
N SER A 96 2.96 16.10 19.11
CA SER A 96 4.37 15.92 18.71
C SER A 96 4.53 15.70 17.20
N GLY A 97 3.43 15.51 16.47
CA GLY A 97 3.43 15.25 15.03
C GLY A 97 3.42 13.77 14.64
N ASP A 98 3.44 12.84 15.60
CA ASP A 98 3.42 11.40 15.32
C ASP A 98 2.05 10.96 14.83
N VAL A 99 2.01 10.02 13.89
CA VAL A 99 0.77 9.40 13.42
C VAL A 99 0.22 8.47 14.49
N THR A 100 -1.03 8.68 14.90
CA THR A 100 -1.70 7.87 15.92
C THR A 100 -2.80 6.98 15.34
N ALA A 101 -3.41 7.38 14.23
CA ALA A 101 -4.46 6.61 13.56
C ALA A 101 -4.63 7.03 12.10
N ILE A 102 -5.27 6.16 11.32
CA ILE A 102 -5.90 6.47 10.04
C ILE A 102 -7.39 6.17 10.21
N VAL A 103 -8.25 7.15 9.97
CA VAL A 103 -9.72 7.00 10.07
C VAL A 103 -10.32 7.06 8.68
N GLU A 104 -11.04 6.02 8.26
CA GLU A 104 -11.70 5.96 6.95
C GLU A 104 -12.84 6.98 6.85
N GLU A 105 -13.12 7.50 5.65
CA GLU A 105 -14.22 8.45 5.43
C GLU A 105 -15.59 7.89 5.89
N LYS A 106 -15.81 6.58 5.75
CA LYS A 106 -17.05 5.94 6.17
C LYS A 106 -17.24 5.92 7.69
N ASP A 107 -16.14 6.05 8.43
CA ASP A 107 -16.09 6.05 9.89
C ASP A 107 -15.81 7.47 10.44
N SER A 108 -15.78 8.49 9.57
CA SER A 108 -15.54 9.91 9.91
C SER A 108 -16.80 10.75 9.99
#